data_AF-A0A7J6CWP9-F1
#
_entry.id   AF-A0A7J6CWP9-F1
#
_cell.length_a   1.000
_cell.length_b   1.000
_cell.length_c   1.000
_cell.angle_alpha   90.00
_cell.angle_beta   90.00
_cell.angle_gamma   90.00
#
_symmetry.space_group_name_H-M   'P 1'
#
loop_
_entity.id
_entity.type
_entity.pdbx_description
1 polymer ?
#
loop_
_entity_poly.entity_id
_entity_poly.type
_entity_poly.pdbx_seq_one_letter_code
_entity_poly.pdbx_strand_id
1 'polypeptide(L)'
;MKDEDERFTQLVWIGLYRTSGTAPWVWSDQSKSVFRLWGNEQPNNYGGKQFCTAASLTAQWQDAECPSEYASVCYLVKKIYTVRLEVKSSQNVNDPAVKKEILLQIGKILKEKGMAKYAKLSWKIQPDENVFQKKIQSNITQQTCIF
;
A
#
# COMPACT_ATOMS: atom_id res chain seq x y z
N MET A 1 23.03 -42.49 -11.14
CA MET A 1 22.76 -42.21 -9.71
C MET A 1 22.83 -40.71 -9.59
N LYS A 2 21.68 -40.04 -9.39
CA LYS A 2 21.63 -38.58 -9.25
C LYS A 2 21.90 -38.31 -7.78
N ASP A 3 23.06 -37.75 -7.48
CA ASP A 3 23.43 -37.42 -6.11
C ASP A 3 22.61 -36.22 -5.61
N GLU A 4 22.05 -36.40 -4.42
CA GLU A 4 21.26 -35.46 -3.65
C GLU A 4 22.20 -34.44 -2.96
N ASP A 5 22.13 -33.15 -3.34
CA ASP A 5 22.23 -31.97 -2.43
C ASP A 5 22.16 -30.65 -3.23
N GLU A 6 21.10 -30.46 -4.02
CA GLU A 6 20.69 -29.10 -4.37
C GLU A 6 19.62 -28.68 -3.37
N ARG A 7 20.05 -28.24 -2.18
CA ARG A 7 19.28 -27.21 -1.48
C ARG A 7 19.23 -26.00 -2.41
N PHE A 8 18.27 -25.97 -3.33
CA PHE A 8 17.91 -24.77 -4.06
C PHE A 8 17.55 -23.73 -3.01
N THR A 9 18.51 -22.91 -2.60
CA THR A 9 18.26 -21.64 -1.93
C THR A 9 17.60 -20.77 -2.99
N GLN A 10 16.30 -20.99 -3.17
CA GLN A 10 15.55 -20.36 -4.24
C GLN A 10 15.53 -18.86 -3.94
N LEU A 11 16.29 -18.13 -4.75
CA LEU A 11 16.37 -16.69 -4.72
C LEU A 11 15.28 -16.14 -5.62
N VAL A 12 14.66 -15.07 -5.15
CA VAL A 12 13.65 -14.33 -5.91
C VAL A 12 14.02 -12.87 -5.98
N TRP A 13 13.83 -12.27 -7.15
CA TRP A 13 13.98 -10.84 -7.33
C TRP A 13 12.95 -10.10 -6.48
N ILE A 14 13.45 -9.11 -5.72
CA ILE A 14 12.63 -8.08 -5.08
C ILE A 14 12.89 -6.74 -5.77
N GLY A 15 11.98 -5.78 -5.59
CA GLY A 15 12.02 -4.50 -6.31
C GLY A 15 13.13 -3.53 -5.90
N LEU A 16 14.13 -3.94 -5.11
CA LEU A 16 15.21 -3.06 -4.68
C LEU A 16 16.38 -3.13 -5.68
N TYR A 17 16.86 -1.97 -6.13
CA TYR A 17 17.97 -1.87 -7.08
C TYR A 17 18.75 -0.57 -6.91
N ARG A 18 19.90 -0.45 -7.57
CA ARG A 18 20.68 0.78 -7.72
C ARG A 18 21.22 0.89 -9.14
N THR A 19 21.70 2.05 -9.54
CA THR A 19 22.19 2.29 -10.92
C THR A 19 23.71 2.18 -11.05
N SER A 20 24.44 2.18 -9.93
CA SER A 20 25.90 2.01 -9.87
C SER A 20 26.32 1.60 -8.46
N GLY A 21 27.60 1.23 -8.29
CA GLY A 21 28.15 0.88 -6.97
C GLY A 21 28.10 2.01 -5.93
N THR A 22 28.00 3.26 -6.36
CA THR A 22 27.92 4.45 -5.49
C THR A 22 26.51 5.03 -5.38
N ALA A 23 25.56 4.57 -6.21
CA ALA A 23 24.19 5.04 -6.17
C ALA A 23 23.44 4.48 -4.94
N PRO A 24 22.48 5.24 -4.38
CA PRO A 24 21.63 4.74 -3.31
C PRO A 24 20.70 3.63 -3.82
N TRP A 25 20.36 2.72 -2.92
CA TRP A 25 19.34 1.70 -3.18
C TRP A 25 17.93 2.32 -3.21
N VAL A 26 17.20 2.08 -4.30
CA VAL A 26 15.84 2.57 -4.54
C VAL A 26 14.88 1.42 -4.81
N TRP A 27 13.63 1.59 -4.39
CA TRP A 27 12.56 0.65 -4.72
C TRP A 27 11.92 0.98 -6.07
N SER A 28 11.63 -0.04 -6.87
CA SER A 28 10.96 0.08 -8.17
C SER A 28 9.54 0.64 -8.08
N ASP A 29 8.88 0.46 -6.94
CA ASP A 29 7.57 1.06 -6.65
C ASP A 29 7.65 2.51 -6.13
N GLN A 30 8.86 3.07 -6.05
CA GLN A 30 9.16 4.41 -5.53
C GLN A 30 8.83 4.60 -4.05
N SER A 31 8.64 3.50 -3.29
CA SER A 31 8.45 3.59 -1.86
C SER A 31 9.70 4.14 -1.18
N LYS A 32 9.48 4.90 -0.09
CA LYS A 32 10.55 5.48 0.73
C LYS A 32 11.00 4.55 1.86
N SER A 33 10.71 3.25 1.74
CA SER A 33 11.03 2.28 2.79
C SER A 33 12.55 2.20 2.97
N VAL A 34 12.99 2.42 4.21
CA VAL A 34 14.41 2.30 4.63
C VAL A 34 14.73 0.91 5.19
N PHE A 35 13.72 0.02 5.32
CA PHE A 35 13.93 -1.33 5.82
C PHE A 35 14.84 -2.12 4.89
N ARG A 36 15.87 -2.76 5.44
CA ARG A 36 16.81 -3.63 4.73
C ARG A 36 17.05 -4.87 5.57
N LEU A 37 16.95 -6.05 4.98
CA LEU A 37 17.23 -7.32 5.63
C LEU A 37 18.37 -8.05 4.91
N TRP A 38 19.50 -7.35 4.79
CA TRP A 38 20.70 -7.93 4.19
C TRP A 38 21.13 -9.19 4.93
N GLY A 39 21.50 -10.21 4.16
CA GLY A 39 22.16 -11.39 4.67
C GLY A 39 23.56 -11.07 5.17
N ASN A 40 24.21 -12.07 5.75
CA ASN A 40 25.59 -11.91 6.21
C ASN A 40 26.50 -11.48 5.04
N GLU A 41 27.37 -10.50 5.29
CA GLU A 41 28.31 -9.94 4.30
C GLU A 41 27.66 -9.26 3.08
N GLN A 42 26.36 -8.98 3.11
CA GLN A 42 25.65 -8.32 2.00
C GLN A 42 25.31 -6.86 2.33
N PRO A 43 25.20 -5.98 1.31
CA PRO A 43 25.57 -6.20 -0.08
C PRO A 43 27.10 -6.12 -0.27
N ASN A 44 27.69 -7.01 -1.07
CA ASN A 44 29.15 -7.06 -1.28
C ASN A 44 29.62 -6.52 -2.63
N ASN A 45 28.71 -6.26 -3.56
CA ASN A 45 29.01 -5.78 -4.91
C ASN A 45 30.13 -6.56 -5.61
N TYR A 46 30.09 -7.89 -5.52
CA TYR A 46 31.08 -8.78 -6.12
C TYR A 46 31.31 -8.45 -7.61
N GLY A 47 32.57 -8.25 -7.99
CA GLY A 47 32.96 -7.87 -9.35
C GLY A 47 32.47 -6.49 -9.81
N GLY A 48 31.92 -5.68 -8.90
CA GLY A 48 31.48 -4.31 -9.20
C GLY A 48 30.21 -4.22 -10.06
N LYS A 49 29.41 -5.29 -10.12
CA LYS A 49 28.31 -5.45 -11.09
C LYS A 49 26.98 -5.92 -10.48
N GLN A 50 26.88 -5.93 -9.15
CA GLN A 50 25.68 -6.40 -8.45
C GLN A 50 24.81 -5.23 -8.00
N PHE A 51 23.82 -4.92 -8.84
CA PHE A 51 22.99 -3.72 -8.69
C PHE A 51 21.50 -4.04 -8.50
N CYS A 52 21.13 -5.31 -8.48
CA CYS A 52 19.78 -5.79 -8.17
C CYS A 52 19.76 -6.60 -6.88
N THR A 53 18.62 -6.71 -6.21
CA THR A 53 18.51 -7.44 -4.93
C THR A 53 17.64 -8.68 -5.07
N ALA A 54 18.18 -9.82 -4.64
CA ALA A 54 17.43 -11.06 -4.51
C ALA A 54 17.23 -11.41 -3.03
N ALA A 55 16.09 -12.02 -2.70
CA ALA A 55 15.79 -12.51 -1.36
C ALA A 55 15.69 -14.04 -1.36
N SER A 56 16.16 -14.67 -0.28
CA SER A 56 15.96 -16.09 -0.02
C SER A 56 14.57 -16.38 0.56
N LEU A 57 14.21 -17.66 0.66
CA LEU A 57 13.00 -18.11 1.35
C LEU A 57 12.96 -17.75 2.85
N THR A 58 14.13 -17.54 3.48
CA THR A 58 14.24 -17.06 4.86
C THR A 58 14.26 -15.52 4.95
N ALA A 59 13.92 -14.84 3.85
CA ALA A 59 13.87 -13.40 3.71
C ALA A 59 15.21 -12.67 3.87
N GLN A 60 16.34 -13.37 3.84
CA GLN A 60 17.67 -12.72 3.80
C GLN A 60 17.97 -12.22 2.38
N TRP A 61 18.51 -11.01 2.27
CA TRP A 61 18.74 -10.34 0.98
C TRP A 61 20.20 -10.38 0.59
N GLN A 62 20.46 -10.42 -0.73
CA GLN A 62 21.79 -10.26 -1.29
C GLN A 62 21.73 -9.39 -2.54
N ASP A 63 22.82 -8.68 -2.84
CA ASP A 63 22.96 -8.08 -4.17
C ASP A 63 23.40 -9.12 -5.19
N ALA A 64 22.91 -8.96 -6.42
CA ALA A 64 23.17 -9.84 -7.53
C ALA A 64 23.23 -9.06 -8.84
N GLU A 65 23.84 -9.69 -9.84
CA GLU A 65 23.90 -9.15 -11.19
C GLU A 65 22.49 -9.13 -11.77
N CYS A 66 22.02 -7.96 -12.19
CA CYS A 66 20.67 -7.81 -12.74
C CYS A 66 20.33 -8.78 -13.90
N PRO A 67 21.29 -9.21 -14.75
CA PRO A 67 21.02 -10.22 -15.78
C PRO A 67 20.79 -11.64 -15.26
N SER A 68 20.94 -11.93 -13.96
CA SER A 68 20.71 -13.28 -13.42
C SER A 68 19.24 -13.72 -13.54
N GLU A 69 19.05 -15.01 -13.83
CA GLU A 69 17.73 -15.60 -14.04
C GLU A 69 17.11 -16.06 -12.71
N TYR A 70 16.37 -15.17 -12.04
CA TYR A 70 15.55 -15.50 -10.87
C TYR A 70 14.07 -15.24 -11.13
N ALA A 71 13.21 -16.00 -10.45
CA ALA A 71 11.78 -15.67 -10.39
C ALA A 71 11.59 -14.31 -9.68
N SER A 72 10.53 -13.57 -10.00
CA SER A 72 10.26 -12.25 -9.41
C SER A 72 9.00 -12.26 -8.54
N VAL A 73 9.02 -11.47 -7.47
CA VAL A 73 7.84 -11.25 -6.62
C VAL A 73 7.19 -9.91 -6.97
N CYS A 74 5.91 -9.95 -7.29
CA CYS A 74 5.08 -8.77 -7.54
C CYS A 74 4.01 -8.65 -6.46
N TYR A 75 3.68 -7.42 -6.07
CA TYR A 75 2.55 -7.12 -5.19
C TYR A 75 1.67 -6.02 -5.78
N LEU A 76 0.40 -6.05 -5.41
CA LEU A 76 -0.56 -5.01 -5.75
C LEU A 76 -0.85 -4.17 -4.52
N VAL A 77 -0.46 -2.90 -4.56
CA VAL A 77 -0.89 -1.93 -3.54
C VAL A 77 -2.31 -1.50 -3.86
N LYS A 78 -3.27 -1.93 -3.04
CA LYS A 78 -4.63 -1.38 -3.07
C LYS A 78 -4.60 0.03 -2.48
N LYS A 79 -4.67 1.06 -3.32
CA LYS A 79 -4.83 2.44 -2.86
C LYS A 79 -6.24 2.61 -2.29
N ILE A 80 -6.34 2.82 -0.99
CA ILE A 80 -7.61 3.13 -0.31
C ILE A 80 -7.71 4.65 -0.19
N TYR A 81 -8.69 5.23 -0.87
CA TYR A 81 -9.03 6.64 -0.73
C TYR A 81 -10.22 6.77 0.23
N THR A 82 -10.04 7.51 1.32
CA THR A 82 -11.16 7.84 2.24
C THR A 82 -11.73 9.19 1.84
N VAL A 83 -13.00 9.20 1.41
CA VAL A 83 -13.74 10.42 1.10
C VAL A 83 -14.66 10.76 2.26
N ARG A 84 -14.67 12.03 2.69
CA ARG A 84 -15.65 12.55 3.66
C ARG A 84 -16.79 13.21 2.90
N LEU A 85 -18.02 12.85 3.23
CA LEU A 85 -19.23 13.34 2.57
C LEU A 85 -20.12 14.03 3.60
N GLU A 86 -20.69 15.17 3.21
CA GLU A 86 -21.79 15.80 3.94
C GLU A 86 -23.09 15.45 3.21
N VAL A 87 -24.01 14.80 3.91
CA VAL A 87 -25.30 14.35 3.35
C VAL A 87 -26.41 15.09 4.07
N LYS A 88 -27.22 15.84 3.32
CA LYS A 88 -28.45 16.46 3.82
C LYS A 88 -29.62 15.56 3.43
N SER A 89 -30.31 15.01 4.43
CA SER A 89 -31.46 14.13 4.23
C SER A 89 -32.46 14.32 5.37
N SER A 90 -33.74 14.15 5.06
CA SER A 90 -34.81 14.04 6.05
C SER A 90 -34.93 12.63 6.64
N GLN A 91 -34.31 11.63 6.00
CA GLN A 91 -34.33 10.24 6.44
C GLN A 91 -33.12 9.91 7.32
N ASN A 92 -33.20 8.79 8.05
CA ASN A 92 -32.06 8.26 8.77
C ASN A 92 -30.99 7.75 7.79
N VAL A 93 -29.92 8.54 7.60
CA VAL A 93 -28.80 8.18 6.72
C VAL A 93 -28.02 6.95 7.20
N ASN A 94 -28.21 6.51 8.45
CA ASN A 94 -27.60 5.29 8.95
C ASN A 94 -28.44 4.02 8.69
N ASP A 95 -29.65 4.15 8.15
CA ASP A 95 -30.49 3.03 7.73
C ASP A 95 -29.81 2.18 6.64
N PRO A 96 -29.85 0.83 6.70
CA PRO A 96 -29.19 -0.03 5.73
C PRO A 96 -29.62 0.19 4.27
N ALA A 97 -30.90 0.46 4.01
CA ALA A 97 -31.41 0.71 2.66
C ALA A 97 -30.93 2.07 2.15
N VAL A 98 -30.97 3.09 3.01
CA VAL A 98 -30.45 4.44 2.67
C VAL A 98 -28.94 4.40 2.41
N LYS A 99 -28.16 3.71 3.26
CA LYS A 99 -26.72 3.47 3.05
C LYS A 99 -26.44 2.80 1.70
N LYS A 100 -27.23 1.80 1.33
CA LYS A 100 -27.08 1.10 0.04
C LYS A 100 -27.32 2.04 -1.14
N GLU A 101 -28.36 2.86 -1.08
CA GLU A 101 -28.68 3.83 -2.13
C GLU A 101 -27.59 4.89 -2.28
N ILE A 102 -27.05 5.41 -1.17
CA ILE A 102 -25.93 6.37 -1.21
C ILE A 102 -24.70 5.74 -1.87
N LEU A 103 -24.35 4.48 -1.54
CA LEU A 103 -23.22 3.79 -2.20
C LEU A 103 -23.43 3.60 -3.70
N LEU A 104 -24.66 3.30 -4.13
CA LEU A 104 -25.00 3.17 -5.55
C LEU A 104 -24.81 4.50 -6.29
N GLN A 105 -25.25 5.62 -5.70
CA GLN A 105 -25.08 6.95 -6.27
C GLN A 105 -23.61 7.36 -6.37
N ILE A 106 -22.81 7.12 -5.33
CA ILE A 106 -21.36 7.36 -5.36
C ILE A 106 -20.70 6.52 -6.45
N GLY A 107 -21.08 5.24 -6.57
CA GLY A 107 -20.57 4.34 -7.61
C GLY A 107 -20.83 4.86 -9.01
N LYS A 108 -22.03 5.41 -9.26
CA LYS A 108 -22.38 6.03 -10.54
C LYS A 108 -21.51 7.25 -10.86
N ILE A 109 -21.34 8.16 -9.89
CA ILE A 109 -20.48 9.34 -10.03
C ILE A 109 -19.04 8.93 -10.36
N LEU A 110 -18.49 7.95 -9.65
CA LEU A 110 -17.13 7.47 -9.90
C LEU A 110 -16.98 6.81 -11.28
N LYS A 111 -18.02 6.11 -11.75
CA LYS A 111 -18.03 5.52 -13.10
C LYS A 111 -17.99 6.59 -14.17
N GLU A 112 -18.81 7.63 -14.05
CA GLU A 112 -18.84 8.78 -14.97
C GLU A 112 -17.52 9.56 -14.99
N LYS A 113 -16.81 9.60 -13.86
CA LYS A 113 -15.49 10.24 -13.74
C LYS A 113 -14.32 9.35 -14.19
N GLY A 114 -14.59 8.19 -14.80
CA GLY A 114 -13.54 7.29 -15.31
C GLY A 114 -12.79 6.48 -14.25
N MET A 115 -13.29 6.43 -13.00
CA MET A 115 -12.68 5.66 -11.91
C MET A 115 -13.25 4.23 -11.79
N ALA A 116 -14.05 3.82 -12.78
CA ALA A 116 -14.86 2.60 -12.78
C ALA A 116 -14.06 1.29 -12.63
N LYS A 117 -12.77 1.30 -12.99
CA LYS A 117 -11.98 0.06 -13.09
C LYS A 117 -11.51 -0.48 -11.72
N TYR A 118 -11.61 0.29 -10.63
CA TYR A 118 -11.00 -0.08 -9.34
C TYR A 118 -11.77 0.27 -8.05
N ALA A 119 -12.93 0.94 -8.13
CA ALA A 119 -13.61 1.44 -6.94
C ALA A 119 -14.48 0.36 -6.26
N LYS A 120 -13.88 -0.51 -5.43
CA LYS A 120 -14.65 -1.24 -4.41
C LYS A 120 -15.05 -0.25 -3.33
N LEU A 121 -16.33 0.13 -3.31
CA LEU A 121 -16.87 1.03 -2.29
C LEU A 121 -17.25 0.27 -1.03
N SER A 122 -16.85 0.82 0.12
CA SER A 122 -17.23 0.31 1.44
C SER A 122 -17.32 1.45 2.43
N TRP A 123 -18.19 1.30 3.42
CA TRP A 123 -18.29 2.26 4.51
C TRP A 123 -17.11 2.13 5.47
N LYS A 124 -16.63 3.28 5.96
CA LYS A 124 -15.80 3.33 7.16
C LYS A 124 -16.73 3.42 8.36
N ILE A 125 -16.93 2.29 9.03
CA ILE A 125 -17.78 2.19 10.22
C ILE A 125 -16.99 2.72 11.42
N GLN A 126 -17.64 3.50 12.26
CA GLN A 126 -17.07 4.06 13.48
C GLN A 126 -17.33 3.12 14.67
N PRO A 127 -16.66 3.32 15.84
CA PRO A 127 -16.86 2.46 17.00
C PRO A 127 -18.29 2.38 17.51
N ASP A 128 -19.12 3.39 17.22
CA ASP A 128 -20.56 3.46 17.54
C ASP A 128 -21.45 2.76 16.50
N GLU A 129 -20.85 1.97 15.60
CA GLU A 129 -21.49 1.26 14.47
C GLU A 129 -22.11 2.17 13.40
N ASN A 130 -22.02 3.49 13.57
CA ASN A 130 -22.51 4.44 12.60
C ASN A 130 -21.47 4.77 11.54
N VAL A 131 -21.97 5.23 10.40
CA VAL A 131 -21.15 5.76 9.30
C VAL A 131 -21.19 7.28 9.35
N PHE A 132 -22.41 7.82 9.44
CA PHE A 132 -22.66 9.25 9.45
C PHE A 132 -22.87 9.73 10.88
N GLN A 133 -22.18 10.81 11.23
CA GLN A 133 -22.38 11.53 12.49
C GLN A 133 -23.12 12.83 12.21
N LYS A 134 -24.08 13.17 13.08
CA LYS A 134 -24.72 14.48 13.03
C LYS A 134 -23.66 15.53 13.32
N LYS A 135 -23.53 16.52 12.44
CA LYS A 135 -22.69 17.69 12.69
C LYS A 135 -23.34 18.48 13.83
N ILE A 136 -22.78 18.39 15.04
CA ILE A 136 -23.21 19.24 16.14
C ILE A 136 -22.75 20.65 15.80
N GLN A 137 -23.69 21.54 15.54
CA GLN A 137 -23.40 22.95 15.36
C GLN A 137 -23.21 23.54 16.75
N SER A 138 -21.96 23.65 17.20
CA SER A 138 -21.63 24.29 18.47
C SER A 138 -21.98 25.78 18.37
N ASN A 139 -23.16 26.16 18.83
CA ASN A 139 -23.41 27.52 19.30
C ASN A 139 -22.73 27.69 20.67
N ILE A 140 -21.41 27.50 20.73
CA ILE A 140 -20.63 27.99 21.87
C ILE A 140 -20.53 29.49 21.61
N THR A 141 -21.41 30.25 22.26
CA THR A 141 -21.19 31.68 22.51
C THR A 141 -19.74 31.85 22.91
N GLN A 142 -19.00 32.65 22.14
CA GLN A 142 -17.62 33.03 22.47
C GLN A 142 -17.60 33.53 23.91
N GLN A 143 -17.05 32.72 24.81
CA GLN A 143 -16.73 33.18 26.14
C GLN A 143 -15.42 33.95 26.01
N THR A 144 -15.54 35.27 25.88
CA THR A 144 -14.42 36.19 25.92
C THR A 144 -13.80 36.12 27.32
N CYS A 145 -12.63 35.49 27.44
CA CYS A 145 -11.79 35.73 28.59
C CYS A 145 -11.19 37.14 28.44
N ILE A 146 -11.55 38.03 29.37
CA ILE A 146 -10.87 39.32 29.57
C ILE A 146 -9.64 39.01 30.43
N PHE A 147 -8.47 39.52 30.04
CA PHE A 147 -7.24 39.44 30.81
C PHE A 147 -7.34 40.22 32.13
#